data_AF-A0A2F0PVX3-F1
#
_entry.id   AF-A0A2F0PVX3-F1
#
_cell.length_a   1.000
_cell.length_b   1.000
_cell.length_c   1.000
_cell.angle_alpha   90.00
_cell.angle_beta   90.00
_cell.angle_gamma   90.00
#
_symmetry.space_group_name_H-M   'P 1'
#
loop_
_entity.id
_entity.type
_entity.pdbx_description
1 polymer ?
#
loop_
_entity_poly.entity_id
_entity_poly.type
_entity_poly.pdbx_seq_one_letter_code
_entity_poly.pdbx_strand_id
1 'polypeptide(L)'
;MVRQKCSGIRRSYLGYISMKAIDNMDRWHIERNDFKREMEGFAKVFIDKDYPFPLVAKRDVNRSNVSSFHFIDELKKIDLDDTIVNNAIVDFLRAERSTLKILKLHTSMADNLEDFDDTLSEDLSLVKLKHSTIISREKQKELEIISTSKKLYSECLLLNNKKILGIQEIAGYYQKGRIHSIVDRKEFSWLFSENKK
;
A
#
# COMPACT_ATOMS: atom_id res chain seq x y z
N MET A 1 20.67 0.40 23.03
CA MET A 1 19.85 1.47 22.41
C MET A 1 18.36 1.36 22.71
N VAL A 2 17.68 0.23 22.42
CA VAL A 2 16.22 0.05 22.69
C VAL A 2 15.83 0.30 24.15
N ARG A 3 16.61 -0.23 25.12
CA ARG A 3 16.36 -0.01 26.56
C ARG A 3 16.43 1.47 27.00
N GLN A 4 17.28 2.28 26.36
CA GLN A 4 17.39 3.72 26.65
C GLN A 4 16.16 4.50 26.13
N LYS A 5 15.66 4.16 24.94
CA LYS A 5 14.46 4.76 24.36
C LYS A 5 13.20 4.44 25.17
N CYS A 6 13.01 3.18 25.55
CA CYS A 6 11.90 2.79 26.43
C CYS A 6 11.97 3.45 27.81
N SER A 7 13.18 3.67 28.34
CA SER A 7 13.39 4.43 29.59
C SER A 7 13.07 5.91 29.43
N GLY A 8 13.43 6.53 28.30
CA GLY A 8 13.13 7.95 28.03
C GLY A 8 11.62 8.20 27.93
N ILE A 9 10.94 7.40 27.11
CA ILE A 9 9.49 7.43 26.94
C ILE A 9 8.77 7.27 28.30
N ARG A 10 9.17 6.27 29.10
CA ARG A 10 8.58 6.03 30.43
C ARG A 10 8.75 7.23 31.38
N ARG A 11 9.90 7.91 31.34
CA ARG A 11 10.13 9.11 32.17
C ARG A 11 9.24 10.27 31.74
N SER A 12 9.06 10.48 30.43
CA SER A 12 8.14 11.50 29.91
C SER A 12 6.69 11.22 30.32
N TYR A 13 6.25 9.95 30.23
CA TYR A 13 4.92 9.52 30.72
C TYR A 13 4.72 9.85 32.21
N LEU A 14 5.66 9.42 33.06
CA LEU A 14 5.57 9.69 34.50
C LEU A 14 5.65 11.19 34.82
N GLY A 15 6.43 11.95 34.06
CA GLY A 15 6.51 13.41 34.21
C GLY A 15 5.17 14.10 33.96
N TYR A 16 4.49 13.75 32.85
CA TYR A 16 3.20 14.33 32.51
C TYR A 16 2.11 13.99 33.53
N ILE A 17 2.03 12.71 33.94
CA ILE A 17 1.05 12.27 34.94
C ILE A 17 1.32 12.97 36.28
N SER A 18 2.58 13.05 36.70
CA SER A 18 2.97 13.74 37.93
C SER A 18 2.61 15.22 37.88
N MET A 19 2.81 15.90 36.75
CA MET A 19 2.45 17.31 36.58
C MET A 19 0.94 17.53 36.75
N LYS A 20 0.11 16.70 36.08
CA LYS A 20 -1.35 16.78 36.21
C LYS A 20 -1.85 16.45 37.62
N ALA A 21 -1.17 15.55 38.32
CA ALA A 21 -1.47 15.22 39.71
C ALA A 21 -1.06 16.35 40.68
N ILE A 22 0.03 17.07 40.41
CA ILE A 22 0.47 18.22 41.22
C ILE A 22 -0.49 19.41 41.03
N ASP A 23 -0.91 19.67 39.78
CA ASP A 23 -1.77 20.82 39.46
C ASP A 23 -3.17 20.72 40.07
N ASN A 24 -3.68 19.50 40.33
CA ASN A 24 -4.97 19.28 40.97
C ASN A 24 -4.99 17.98 41.78
N MET A 25 -4.41 18.03 42.98
CA MET A 25 -4.13 16.86 43.82
C MET A 25 -5.38 16.07 44.23
N ASP A 26 -6.50 16.76 44.46
CA ASP A 26 -7.73 16.15 44.99
C ASP A 26 -8.72 15.68 43.91
N ARG A 27 -8.57 16.18 42.67
CA ARG A 27 -9.44 15.84 41.52
C ARG A 27 -8.66 15.78 40.21
N TRP A 28 -7.52 15.11 40.21
CA TRP A 28 -6.74 14.96 39.00
C TRP A 28 -7.56 14.23 37.94
N HIS A 29 -7.65 14.83 36.76
CA HIS A 29 -8.36 14.32 35.62
C HIS A 29 -7.44 14.41 34.41
N ILE A 30 -7.31 13.32 33.69
CA ILE A 30 -6.57 13.27 32.43
C ILE A 30 -7.60 13.13 31.31
N GLU A 31 -7.74 14.20 30.53
CA GLU A 31 -8.54 14.15 29.31
C GLU A 31 -7.81 13.27 28.29
N ARG A 32 -8.55 12.33 27.68
CA ARG A 32 -7.97 11.24 26.89
C ARG A 32 -7.29 11.74 25.60
N ASN A 33 -7.87 12.74 24.94
CA ASN A 33 -7.37 13.24 23.66
C ASN A 33 -6.11 14.08 23.85
N ASP A 34 -6.06 14.91 24.89
CA ASP A 34 -4.92 15.68 25.34
C ASP A 34 -3.79 14.74 25.73
N PHE A 35 -4.08 13.72 26.54
CA PHE A 35 -3.07 12.72 26.88
C PHE A 35 -2.54 12.05 25.62
N LYS A 36 -3.41 11.58 24.72
CA LYS A 36 -2.98 10.95 23.46
C LYS A 36 -2.05 11.86 22.66
N ARG A 37 -2.44 13.13 22.48
CA ARG A 37 -1.66 14.14 21.73
C ARG A 37 -0.27 14.38 22.34
N GLU A 38 -0.20 14.56 23.65
CA GLU A 38 1.08 14.80 24.35
C GLU A 38 1.99 13.56 24.28
N MET A 39 1.41 12.37 24.35
CA MET A 39 2.16 11.11 24.27
C MET A 39 2.69 10.82 22.87
N GLU A 40 1.93 11.15 21.82
CA GLU A 40 2.42 11.14 20.44
C GLU A 40 3.60 12.11 20.27
N GLY A 41 3.52 13.30 20.89
CA GLY A 41 4.61 14.28 20.91
C GLY A 41 5.88 13.75 21.57
N PHE A 42 5.76 13.15 22.75
CA PHE A 42 6.93 12.58 23.46
C PHE A 42 7.54 11.39 22.73
N ALA A 43 6.71 10.51 22.15
CA ALA A 43 7.19 9.36 21.41
C ALA A 43 7.97 9.75 20.13
N LYS A 44 7.58 10.85 19.48
CA LYS A 44 8.14 11.31 18.20
C LYS A 44 9.66 11.52 18.21
N VAL A 45 10.23 11.92 19.35
CA VAL A 45 11.68 12.16 19.52
C VAL A 45 12.48 10.86 19.64
N PHE A 46 11.83 9.76 20.03
CA PHE A 46 12.48 8.48 20.27
C PHE A 46 12.25 7.46 19.14
N ILE A 47 11.28 7.71 18.26
CA ILE A 47 11.08 6.96 17.03
C ILE A 47 12.21 7.36 16.07
N ASP A 48 13.19 6.47 15.88
CA ASP A 48 14.15 6.63 14.76
C ASP A 48 13.39 6.44 13.45
N LYS A 49 13.86 7.16 12.42
CA LYS A 49 13.46 7.12 11.00
C LYS A 49 12.73 5.84 10.63
N ASP A 50 11.53 5.99 10.05
CA ASP A 50 10.69 5.02 9.34
C ASP A 50 11.08 3.53 9.44
N TYR A 51 10.11 2.64 9.64
CA TYR A 51 10.40 1.20 9.73
C TYR A 51 11.06 0.66 8.46
N PRO A 52 12.08 -0.22 8.57
CA PRO A 52 12.68 -0.82 7.40
C PRO A 52 11.65 -1.68 6.67
N PHE A 53 11.59 -1.53 5.34
CA PHE A 53 10.66 -2.30 4.53
C PHE A 53 11.04 -3.80 4.54
N PRO A 54 10.13 -4.72 4.86
CA PRO A 54 10.45 -6.14 4.96
C PRO A 54 10.56 -6.77 3.58
N LEU A 55 11.79 -6.87 3.08
CA LEU A 55 12.09 -7.49 1.80
C LEU A 55 11.73 -8.99 1.80
N VAL A 56 11.12 -9.43 0.70
CA VAL A 56 10.78 -10.82 0.39
C VAL A 56 11.51 -11.22 -0.89
N ALA A 57 12.29 -12.30 -0.85
CA ALA A 57 13.00 -12.77 -2.03
C ALA A 57 12.06 -13.57 -2.95
N LYS A 58 12.36 -13.61 -4.26
CA LYS A 58 11.55 -14.35 -5.25
C LYS A 58 11.46 -15.85 -4.95
N ARG A 59 12.50 -16.43 -4.36
CA ARG A 59 12.56 -17.86 -3.99
C ARG A 59 11.65 -18.21 -2.80
N ASP A 60 11.27 -17.22 -2.01
CA ASP A 60 10.51 -17.48 -0.79
C ASP A 60 9.03 -17.73 -1.12
N VAL A 61 8.51 -17.17 -2.22
CA VAL A 61 7.08 -17.27 -2.58
C VAL A 61 6.75 -18.59 -3.28
N ASN A 62 5.69 -19.24 -2.80
CA ASN A 62 5.17 -20.48 -3.39
C ASN A 62 4.12 -20.16 -4.45
N ARG A 63 4.23 -20.79 -5.63
CA ARG A 63 3.37 -20.59 -6.81
C ARG A 63 2.28 -21.66 -6.97
N SER A 64 2.16 -22.59 -6.03
CA SER A 64 1.32 -23.77 -6.21
C SER A 64 -0.20 -23.49 -6.28
N ASN A 65 -0.68 -22.33 -5.80
CA ASN A 65 -2.11 -21.99 -5.76
C ASN A 65 -2.47 -20.75 -6.60
N VAL A 66 -1.73 -20.52 -7.69
CA VAL A 66 -1.79 -19.27 -8.44
C VAL A 66 -3.01 -19.18 -9.37
N SER A 67 -3.62 -20.29 -9.77
CA SER A 67 -4.67 -20.32 -10.79
C SER A 67 -6.01 -19.70 -10.38
N SER A 68 -6.16 -19.16 -9.16
CA SER A 68 -7.42 -18.63 -8.64
C SER A 68 -7.52 -17.11 -8.59
N PHE A 69 -6.46 -16.37 -8.92
CA PHE A 69 -6.48 -14.91 -8.82
C PHE A 69 -7.13 -14.26 -10.04
N HIS A 70 -8.08 -13.35 -9.79
CA HIS A 70 -8.83 -12.65 -10.81
C HIS A 70 -7.94 -11.79 -11.71
N PHE A 71 -6.90 -11.16 -11.16
CA PHE A 71 -5.99 -10.35 -11.96
C PHE A 71 -5.28 -11.18 -13.04
N ILE A 72 -5.08 -12.49 -12.87
CA ILE A 72 -4.45 -13.34 -13.89
C ILE A 72 -5.36 -13.51 -15.09
N ASP A 73 -6.66 -13.66 -14.87
CA ASP A 73 -7.64 -13.73 -15.95
C ASP A 73 -7.72 -12.41 -16.72
N GLU A 74 -7.61 -11.28 -16.02
CA GLU A 74 -7.46 -9.96 -16.64
C GLU A 74 -6.22 -9.87 -17.53
N LEU A 75 -5.04 -10.28 -17.04
CA LEU A 75 -3.80 -10.27 -17.82
C LEU A 75 -3.88 -11.15 -19.07
N LYS A 76 -4.55 -12.30 -18.97
CA LYS A 76 -4.81 -13.19 -20.12
C LYS A 76 -5.74 -12.56 -21.14
N LYS A 77 -6.80 -11.86 -20.70
CA LYS A 77 -7.74 -11.17 -21.60
C LYS A 77 -7.08 -10.06 -22.41
N ILE A 78 -6.09 -9.39 -21.84
CA ILE A 78 -5.31 -8.37 -22.55
C ILE A 78 -4.11 -8.97 -23.29
N ASP A 79 -4.04 -10.29 -23.45
CA ASP A 79 -3.05 -11.01 -24.28
C ASP A 79 -1.59 -10.71 -23.90
N LEU A 80 -1.29 -10.73 -22.60
CA LEU A 80 0.09 -10.59 -22.11
C LEU A 80 0.84 -11.93 -22.13
N ASP A 81 2.14 -11.85 -22.41
CA ASP A 81 3.04 -12.99 -22.45
C ASP A 81 3.15 -13.70 -21.08
N ASP A 82 3.27 -15.03 -21.10
CA ASP A 82 3.34 -15.87 -19.92
C ASP A 82 4.48 -15.48 -18.97
N THR A 83 5.60 -14.97 -19.47
CA THR A 83 6.71 -14.50 -18.62
C THR A 83 6.33 -13.26 -17.83
N ILE A 84 5.56 -12.35 -18.43
CA ILE A 84 5.05 -11.14 -17.76
C ILE A 84 4.03 -11.55 -16.70
N VAL A 85 3.09 -12.44 -17.04
CA VAL A 85 2.10 -12.97 -16.11
C VAL A 85 2.78 -13.64 -14.91
N ASN A 86 3.80 -14.48 -15.14
CA ASN A 86 4.56 -15.12 -14.07
C ASN A 86 5.29 -14.12 -13.17
N ASN A 87 5.85 -13.04 -13.72
CA ASN A 87 6.48 -11.99 -12.93
C ASN A 87 5.45 -11.21 -12.10
N ALA A 88 4.28 -10.91 -12.66
CA ALA A 88 3.17 -10.26 -11.96
C ALA A 88 2.72 -11.08 -10.74
N ILE A 89 2.57 -12.40 -10.91
CA ILE A 89 2.25 -13.34 -9.82
C ILE A 89 3.30 -13.27 -8.71
N VAL A 90 4.59 -13.30 -9.07
CA VAL A 90 5.67 -13.26 -8.09
C VAL A 90 5.65 -11.93 -7.33
N ASP A 91 5.49 -10.80 -8.01
CA ASP A 91 5.46 -9.49 -7.36
C ASP A 91 4.21 -9.33 -6.46
N PHE A 92 3.04 -9.82 -6.90
CA PHE A 92 1.82 -9.92 -6.09
C PHE A 92 2.04 -10.69 -4.79
N LEU A 93 2.52 -11.94 -4.88
CA LEU A 93 2.75 -12.78 -3.70
C LEU A 93 3.80 -12.20 -2.74
N ARG A 94 4.81 -11.51 -3.29
CA ARG A 94 5.83 -10.83 -2.48
C ARG A 94 5.24 -9.62 -1.78
N ALA A 95 4.40 -8.83 -2.45
CA ALA A 95 3.72 -7.70 -1.85
C ALA A 95 2.81 -8.14 -0.70
N GLU A 96 1.96 -9.15 -0.92
CA GLU A 96 1.08 -9.69 0.14
C GLU A 96 1.86 -10.14 1.37
N ARG A 97 2.99 -10.83 1.17
CA ARG A 97 3.85 -11.23 2.29
C ARG A 97 4.53 -10.06 2.98
N SER A 98 4.95 -9.02 2.24
CA SER A 98 5.49 -7.81 2.84
C SER A 98 4.42 -7.10 3.67
N THR A 99 3.20 -6.96 3.16
CA THR A 99 2.04 -6.40 3.88
C THR A 99 1.80 -7.15 5.20
N LEU A 100 1.72 -8.48 5.15
CA LEU A 100 1.55 -9.31 6.35
C LEU A 100 2.71 -9.16 7.35
N LYS A 101 3.95 -9.06 6.87
CA LYS A 101 5.11 -8.81 7.74
C LYS A 101 5.06 -7.43 8.40
N ILE A 102 4.66 -6.40 7.66
CA ILE A 102 4.47 -5.04 8.20
C ILE A 102 3.43 -5.07 9.30
N LEU A 103 2.23 -5.60 9.02
CA LEU A 103 1.13 -5.67 9.98
C LEU A 103 1.45 -6.52 11.22
N LYS A 104 2.21 -7.61 11.05
CA LYS A 104 2.64 -8.45 12.17
C LYS A 104 3.62 -7.74 13.10
N LEU A 105 4.48 -6.88 12.57
CA LEU A 105 5.46 -6.12 13.36
C LEU A 105 4.86 -4.82 13.92
N HIS A 106 3.97 -4.19 13.16
CA HIS A 106 3.42 -2.87 13.41
C HIS A 106 1.93 -2.85 13.02
N THR A 107 1.06 -3.31 13.92
CA THR A 107 -0.40 -3.35 13.65
C THR A 107 -1.00 -1.97 13.39
N SER A 108 -0.41 -0.91 13.94
CA SER A 108 -0.80 0.49 13.71
C SER A 108 -0.51 0.99 12.29
N MET A 109 0.09 0.18 11.41
CA MET A 109 0.33 0.53 10.01
C MET A 109 -0.84 0.20 9.09
N ALA A 110 -1.93 -0.37 9.60
CA ALA A 110 -3.09 -0.73 8.80
C ALA A 110 -3.62 0.48 8.01
N ASP A 111 -3.91 1.59 8.69
CA ASP A 111 -4.41 2.82 8.07
C ASP A 111 -3.42 3.36 7.03
N ASN A 112 -2.11 3.41 7.35
CA ASN A 112 -1.09 3.89 6.40
C ASN A 112 -0.96 3.01 5.14
N LEU A 113 -1.26 1.71 5.25
CA LEU A 113 -1.25 0.78 4.12
C LEU A 113 -2.53 0.91 3.28
N GLU A 114 -3.66 1.20 3.91
CA GLU A 114 -4.92 1.51 3.26
C GLU A 114 -4.82 2.84 2.50
N ASP A 115 -4.32 3.91 3.14
CA ASP A 115 -4.04 5.20 2.51
C ASP A 115 -3.13 5.06 1.27
N PHE A 116 -2.15 4.15 1.33
CA PHE A 116 -1.27 3.85 0.21
C PHE A 116 -2.03 3.23 -0.97
N ASP A 117 -2.91 2.26 -0.70
CA ASP A 117 -3.72 1.59 -1.71
C ASP A 117 -4.76 2.55 -2.32
N ASP A 118 -5.33 3.44 -1.52
CA ASP A 118 -6.28 4.48 -1.96
C ASP A 118 -5.59 5.47 -2.92
N THR A 119 -4.45 6.01 -2.49
CA THR A 119 -3.65 6.92 -3.34
C THR A 119 -3.20 6.23 -4.63
N LEU A 120 -2.87 4.93 -4.56
CA LEU A 120 -2.51 4.16 -5.75
C LEU A 120 -3.71 3.96 -6.68
N SER A 121 -4.89 3.69 -6.14
CA SER A 121 -6.14 3.55 -6.89
C SER A 121 -6.53 4.85 -7.60
N GLU A 122 -6.32 6.01 -6.97
CA GLU A 122 -6.52 7.32 -7.59
C GLU A 122 -5.61 7.51 -8.80
N ASP A 123 -4.30 7.23 -8.66
CA ASP A 123 -3.35 7.31 -9.77
C ASP A 123 -3.75 6.38 -10.93
N LEU A 124 -4.12 5.12 -10.62
CA LEU A 124 -4.57 4.16 -11.63
C LEU A 124 -5.81 4.68 -12.38
N SER A 125 -6.75 5.29 -11.66
CA SER A 125 -7.96 5.88 -12.24
C SER A 125 -7.62 7.04 -13.18
N LEU A 126 -6.65 7.89 -12.83
CA LEU A 126 -6.17 8.98 -13.69
C LEU A 126 -5.51 8.45 -14.97
N VAL A 127 -4.67 7.42 -14.88
CA VAL A 127 -4.07 6.78 -16.06
C VAL A 127 -5.16 6.16 -16.93
N LYS A 128 -6.14 5.46 -16.34
CA LYS A 128 -7.26 4.89 -17.09
C LYS A 128 -8.11 5.95 -17.79
N LEU A 129 -8.38 7.08 -17.13
CA LEU A 129 -9.11 8.21 -17.70
C LEU A 129 -8.38 8.79 -18.92
N LYS A 130 -7.05 8.95 -18.85
CA LYS A 130 -6.23 9.40 -19.98
C LYS A 130 -6.45 8.50 -21.20
N HIS A 131 -6.40 7.18 -21.05
CA HIS A 131 -6.62 6.24 -22.16
C HIS A 131 -8.09 6.14 -22.60
N SER A 132 -9.06 6.26 -21.68
CA SER A 132 -10.49 6.22 -22.05
C SER A 132 -10.89 7.39 -22.96
N THR A 133 -10.30 8.58 -22.76
CA THR A 133 -10.57 9.72 -23.65
C THR A 133 -10.09 9.49 -25.10
N ILE A 134 -9.06 8.67 -25.29
CA ILE A 134 -8.53 8.30 -26.60
C ILE A 134 -9.51 7.34 -27.30
N ILE A 135 -9.91 6.28 -26.60
CA ILE A 135 -10.84 5.27 -27.13
C ILE A 135 -12.18 5.89 -27.54
N SER A 136 -12.76 6.76 -26.70
CA SER A 136 -14.04 7.42 -26.99
C SER A 136 -14.01 8.33 -28.21
N ARG A 137 -12.84 8.92 -28.55
CA ARG A 137 -12.67 9.78 -29.73
C ARG A 137 -12.49 8.98 -31.01
N GLU A 138 -11.82 7.83 -30.93
CA GLU A 138 -11.34 7.10 -32.10
C GLU A 138 -12.25 5.94 -32.53
N LYS A 139 -13.29 5.57 -31.75
CA LYS A 139 -14.17 4.40 -32.02
C LYS A 139 -13.35 3.17 -32.43
N GLN A 140 -12.39 2.85 -31.56
CA GLN A 140 -11.36 1.84 -31.83
C GLN A 140 -11.95 0.45 -32.05
N LYS A 141 -11.33 -0.32 -32.95
CA LYS A 141 -11.65 -1.74 -33.15
C LYS A 141 -11.14 -2.58 -31.98
N GLU A 142 -11.65 -3.80 -31.81
CA GLU A 142 -11.27 -4.71 -30.72
C GLU A 142 -9.75 -4.91 -30.56
N LEU A 143 -9.01 -5.07 -31.67
CA LEU A 143 -7.54 -5.19 -31.64
C LEU A 143 -6.84 -3.92 -31.12
N GLU A 144 -7.39 -2.75 -31.41
CA GLU A 144 -6.87 -1.46 -30.95
C GLU A 144 -7.18 -1.26 -29.45
N ILE A 145 -8.33 -1.75 -28.98
CA ILE A 145 -8.68 -1.78 -27.56
C ILE A 145 -7.68 -2.62 -26.77
N ILE A 146 -7.36 -3.83 -27.23
CA ILE A 146 -6.38 -4.70 -26.58
C ILE A 146 -4.99 -4.03 -26.54
N SER A 147 -4.58 -3.41 -27.65
CA SER A 147 -3.31 -2.66 -27.71
C SER A 147 -3.28 -1.50 -26.71
N THR A 148 -4.38 -0.74 -26.59
CA THR A 148 -4.52 0.33 -25.61
C THR A 148 -4.53 -0.20 -24.17
N SER A 149 -5.18 -1.33 -23.91
CA SER A 149 -5.13 -2.02 -22.60
C SER A 149 -3.72 -2.49 -22.23
N LYS A 150 -2.93 -3.01 -23.17
CA LYS A 150 -1.50 -3.36 -22.94
C LYS A 150 -0.66 -2.12 -22.61
N LYS A 151 -0.93 -0.98 -23.26
CA LYS A 151 -0.29 0.31 -22.95
C LYS A 151 -0.68 0.81 -21.55
N LEU A 152 -1.97 0.76 -21.21
CA LEU A 152 -2.46 1.10 -19.88
C LEU A 152 -1.74 0.26 -18.81
N TYR A 153 -1.69 -1.07 -18.98
CA TYR A 153 -0.99 -1.97 -18.07
C TYR A 153 0.47 -1.54 -17.85
N SER A 154 1.19 -1.27 -18.94
CA SER A 154 2.60 -0.87 -18.89
C SER A 154 2.77 0.48 -18.17
N GLU A 155 1.93 1.47 -18.47
CA GLU A 155 1.96 2.78 -17.81
C GLU A 155 1.66 2.67 -16.30
N CYS A 156 0.69 1.84 -15.90
CA CYS A 156 0.39 1.60 -14.49
C CYS A 156 1.61 1.03 -13.73
N LEU A 157 2.34 0.09 -14.32
CA LEU A 157 3.53 -0.50 -13.67
C LEU A 157 4.76 0.40 -13.64
N LEU A 158 4.76 1.48 -14.45
CA LEU A 158 5.82 2.48 -14.52
C LEU A 158 5.53 3.74 -13.69
N LEU A 159 4.41 3.74 -12.94
CA LEU A 159 4.15 4.78 -11.97
C LEU A 159 5.31 4.91 -10.98
N ASN A 160 5.62 6.14 -10.59
CA ASN A 160 6.66 6.41 -9.62
C ASN A 160 6.37 5.67 -8.30
N ASN A 161 7.41 5.14 -7.67
CA ASN A 161 7.26 4.46 -6.38
C ASN A 161 6.75 5.45 -5.33
N LYS A 162 5.54 5.21 -4.82
CA LYS A 162 4.97 5.96 -3.70
C LYS A 162 5.65 5.56 -2.39
N LYS A 163 5.55 6.44 -1.40
CA LYS A 163 6.05 6.18 -0.05
C LYS A 163 4.87 5.74 0.83
N ILE A 164 5.14 4.83 1.75
CA ILE A 164 4.21 4.51 2.84
C ILE A 164 4.67 5.33 4.05
N LEU A 165 3.75 6.07 4.67
CA LEU A 165 4.10 6.88 5.83
C LEU A 165 4.62 5.98 6.96
N GLY A 166 5.77 6.34 7.53
CA GLY A 166 6.40 5.58 8.59
C GLY A 166 7.11 4.30 8.14
N ILE A 167 7.26 4.06 6.83
CA ILE A 167 8.11 2.99 6.28
C ILE A 167 9.17 3.62 5.37
N GLN A 168 10.39 3.09 5.44
CA GLN A 168 11.48 3.46 4.54
C GLN A 168 11.11 3.12 3.09
N GLU A 169 12.03 3.39 2.16
CA GLU A 169 11.84 3.12 0.74
C GLU A 169 11.28 1.71 0.48
N ILE A 170 10.13 1.66 -0.19
CA ILE A 170 9.51 0.41 -0.59
C ILE A 170 10.29 -0.21 -1.75
N ALA A 171 10.31 -1.53 -1.80
CA ALA A 171 10.85 -2.20 -2.96
C ALA A 171 9.88 -2.07 -4.15
N GLY A 172 10.38 -1.89 -5.37
CA GLY A 172 9.55 -1.70 -6.56
C GLY A 172 8.57 -2.85 -6.86
N TYR A 173 8.84 -4.07 -6.38
CA TYR A 173 7.88 -5.18 -6.50
C TYR A 173 6.62 -4.96 -5.65
N TYR A 174 6.72 -4.18 -4.57
CA TYR A 174 5.62 -3.96 -3.64
C TYR A 174 4.49 -3.22 -4.33
N GLN A 175 4.78 -2.03 -4.90
CA GLN A 175 3.78 -1.26 -5.63
C GLN A 175 3.19 -2.05 -6.80
N LYS A 176 4.03 -2.73 -7.59
CA LYS A 176 3.57 -3.60 -8.67
C LYS A 176 2.61 -4.68 -8.16
N GLY A 177 2.95 -5.34 -7.05
CA GLY A 177 2.06 -6.32 -6.44
C GLY A 177 0.76 -5.72 -5.90
N ARG A 178 0.80 -4.52 -5.30
CA ARG A 178 -0.41 -3.80 -4.84
C ARG A 178 -1.34 -3.41 -6.00
N ILE A 179 -0.79 -2.99 -7.15
CA ILE A 179 -1.60 -2.77 -8.37
C ILE A 179 -2.36 -4.04 -8.75
N HIS A 180 -1.69 -5.20 -8.76
CA HIS A 180 -2.37 -6.47 -9.04
C HIS A 180 -3.40 -6.83 -7.95
N SER A 181 -3.14 -6.49 -6.68
CA SER A 181 -4.13 -6.68 -5.59
C SER A 181 -5.38 -5.83 -5.77
N ILE A 182 -5.27 -4.58 -6.21
CA ILE A 182 -6.42 -3.70 -6.48
C ILE A 182 -7.29 -4.32 -7.60
N VAL A 183 -6.65 -4.85 -8.65
CA VAL A 183 -7.38 -5.57 -9.71
C VAL A 183 -7.99 -6.87 -9.21
N ASP A 184 -7.28 -7.62 -8.37
CA ASP A 184 -7.80 -8.87 -7.80
C ASP A 184 -9.05 -8.64 -6.96
N ARG A 185 -9.11 -7.51 -6.23
CA ARG A 185 -10.29 -7.04 -5.48
C ARG A 185 -11.40 -6.47 -6.36
N LYS A 186 -11.21 -6.40 -7.68
CA LYS A 186 -12.15 -5.86 -8.69
C LYS A 186 -12.41 -4.35 -8.55
N GLU A 187 -11.50 -3.63 -7.91
CA GLU A 187 -11.56 -2.16 -7.78
C GLU A 187 -11.06 -1.47 -9.06
N PHE A 188 -10.25 -2.16 -9.86
CA PHE A 188 -9.70 -1.69 -11.12
C PHE A 188 -9.70 -2.79 -12.19
N SER A 189 -9.68 -2.40 -13.46
CA SER A 189 -9.59 -3.31 -14.61
C SER A 189 -8.75 -2.66 -15.71
N TRP A 190 -7.84 -3.40 -16.34
CA TRP A 190 -7.06 -2.91 -17.49
C TRP A 190 -7.85 -3.00 -18.79
N LEU A 191 -8.88 -3.84 -18.84
CA LEU A 191 -9.71 -3.99 -20.03
C LEU A 191 -10.67 -2.81 -20.15
N PHE A 192 -10.74 -2.22 -21.34
CA PHE A 192 -11.82 -1.32 -21.69
C PHE A 192 -12.94 -2.14 -22.31
N SER A 193 -14.02 -2.34 -21.57
CA SER A 193 -15.25 -2.89 -22.15
C SER A 193 -15.98 -1.79 -22.91
N GLU A 194 -16.36 -2.02 -24.16
CA GLU A 194 -17.48 -1.30 -24.73
C GLU A 194 -18.70 -1.59 -23.84
N ASN A 195 -19.18 -0.58 -23.11
CA ASN A 195 -20.52 -0.64 -22.58
C ASN A 195 -21.47 -0.69 -23.79
N LYS A 196 -21.83 -1.90 -24.23
CA LYS A 196 -23.02 -2.12 -25.02
C LYS A 196 -24.22 -1.76 -24.14
N LYS A 197 -24.56 -0.48 -24.12
CA LYS A 197 -25.90 -0.01 -23.77
C LYS A 197 -26.59 0.41 -25.05
#